data_AF-A0A2D5AUD2-F1
#
_entry.id   AF-A0A2D5AUD2-F1
#
_cell.length_a   1.000
_cell.length_b   1.000
_cell.length_c   1.000
_cell.angle_alpha   90.00
_cell.angle_beta   90.00
_cell.angle_gamma   90.00
#
_symmetry.space_group_name_H-M   'P 1'
#
loop_
_entity.id
_entity.type
_entity.pdbx_description
1 polymer ?
#
loop_
_entity_poly.entity_id
_entity_poly.type
_entity_poly.pdbx_seq_one_letter_code
_entity_poly.pdbx_strand_id
1 'polypeptide(L)'
;MLPLPLVLSWLVLLASCSSTPAAEGVRELTIDYMVWSEDLHGGQDSLLLAHIRDWEGPPDLHGFTARADKVFSLEAAGPGGHRARARTGTGGLTCAEHGRFVVLHMGRGLLPDLDYALRPRNHDSNVRWSVAEGVVIRR
;
A
#
# COMPACT_ATOMS: atom_id res chain seq x y z
N MET A 1 -37.14 -20.35 -0.28
CA MET A 1 -36.42 -19.26 -0.96
C MET A 1 -35.13 -19.02 -0.19
N LEU A 2 -33.99 -19.44 -0.74
CA LEU A 2 -32.65 -19.28 -0.16
C LEU A 2 -31.87 -18.29 -1.05
N PRO A 3 -31.07 -17.38 -0.50
CA PRO A 3 -30.39 -16.35 -1.30
C PRO A 3 -29.16 -16.93 -2.01
N LEU A 4 -28.94 -16.44 -3.25
CA LEU A 4 -27.78 -16.73 -4.09
C LEU A 4 -26.46 -16.31 -3.41
N PRO A 5 -25.35 -17.05 -3.60
CA PRO A 5 -24.04 -16.55 -3.22
C PRO A 5 -23.57 -15.50 -4.22
N LEU A 6 -23.24 -14.31 -3.69
CA LEU A 6 -22.51 -13.26 -4.41
C LEU A 6 -21.12 -13.78 -4.77
N VAL A 7 -20.92 -14.12 -6.04
CA VAL A 7 -19.60 -14.40 -6.60
C VAL A 7 -18.93 -13.06 -6.89
N LEU A 8 -18.05 -12.61 -6.00
CA LEU A 8 -17.16 -11.47 -6.25
C LEU A 8 -16.04 -11.92 -7.21
N SER A 9 -16.15 -11.51 -8.47
CA SER A 9 -15.11 -11.73 -9.48
C SER A 9 -13.90 -10.84 -9.21
N TRP A 10 -12.76 -11.45 -8.89
CA TRP A 10 -11.46 -10.80 -8.85
C TRP A 10 -10.97 -10.54 -10.28
N LEU A 11 -11.18 -9.33 -10.81
CA LEU A 11 -10.58 -8.92 -12.08
C LEU A 11 -9.26 -8.18 -11.79
N VAL A 12 -8.13 -8.85 -11.98
CA VAL A 12 -6.80 -8.22 -12.01
C VAL A 12 -6.61 -7.59 -13.38
N LEU A 13 -6.87 -6.28 -13.50
CA LEU A 13 -6.62 -5.53 -14.73
C LEU A 13 -5.16 -5.06 -14.77
N LEU A 14 -4.32 -5.77 -15.53
CA LEU A 14 -2.99 -5.29 -15.94
C LEU A 14 -3.17 -4.30 -17.10
N ALA A 15 -3.42 -3.03 -16.79
CA ALA A 15 -3.41 -1.97 -17.78
C ALA A 15 -1.96 -1.61 -18.13
N SER A 16 -1.54 -1.94 -19.36
CA SER A 16 -0.31 -1.45 -19.96
C SER A 16 -0.57 -0.06 -20.52
N CYS A 17 -0.03 0.98 -19.88
CA CYS A 17 -0.12 2.36 -20.38
C CYS A 17 1.30 2.89 -20.61
N SER A 18 1.56 3.28 -21.86
CA SER A 18 2.74 4.00 -22.30
C SER A 18 2.80 5.37 -21.60
N SER A 19 3.75 5.54 -20.67
CA SER A 19 3.92 6.79 -19.93
C SER A 19 4.62 7.84 -20.80
N THR A 20 3.95 8.96 -21.07
CA THR A 20 4.61 10.21 -21.52
C THR A 20 5.46 10.74 -20.36
N PRO A 21 6.70 11.23 -20.57
CA PRO A 21 7.51 11.73 -19.46
C PRO A 21 6.89 13.00 -18.88
N ALA A 22 6.33 12.88 -17.66
CA ALA A 22 5.95 14.01 -16.85
C ALA A 22 7.20 14.83 -16.47
N ALA A 23 7.06 16.16 -16.45
CA ALA A 23 8.10 17.15 -16.16
C ALA A 23 8.97 16.82 -14.93
N GLU A 24 10.22 17.31 -14.92
CA GLU A 24 11.25 17.17 -13.86
C GLU A 24 10.84 17.76 -12.50
N GLY A 25 9.80 17.20 -11.88
CA GLY A 25 9.41 17.43 -10.49
C GLY A 25 9.53 16.13 -9.70
N VAL A 26 9.81 16.25 -8.39
CA VAL A 26 9.71 15.11 -7.49
C VAL A 26 8.28 14.60 -7.51
N ARG A 27 8.09 13.35 -7.91
CA ARG A 27 6.79 12.68 -7.88
C ARG A 27 6.64 12.01 -6.52
N GLU A 28 5.63 12.42 -5.76
CA GLU A 28 5.34 11.86 -4.45
C GLU A 28 3.95 11.25 -4.40
N LEU A 29 3.80 10.11 -3.71
CA LEU A 29 2.51 9.55 -3.34
C LEU A 29 2.42 9.38 -1.84
N THR A 30 1.27 9.79 -1.28
CA THR A 30 1.03 9.71 0.16
C THR A 30 0.17 8.51 0.50
N ILE A 31 0.63 7.69 1.44
CA ILE A 31 -0.19 6.67 2.11
C ILE A 31 -0.91 7.32 3.28
N ASP A 32 -2.23 7.25 3.34
CA ASP A 32 -3.02 7.93 4.39
C ASP A 32 -3.89 7.06 5.27
N TYR A 33 -4.12 5.81 4.90
CA TYR A 33 -4.60 4.79 5.82
C TYR A 33 -4.18 3.39 5.37
N MET A 34 -4.29 2.44 6.28
CA MET A 34 -3.98 1.04 6.03
C MET A 34 -5.08 0.14 6.59
N VAL A 35 -5.32 -0.99 5.92
CA VAL A 35 -6.32 -1.98 6.31
C VAL A 35 -5.82 -3.38 6.00
N TRP A 36 -6.10 -4.36 6.85
CA TRP A 36 -5.78 -5.75 6.55
C TRP A 36 -6.82 -6.34 5.60
N SER A 37 -6.38 -7.18 4.66
CA SER A 37 -7.27 -7.83 3.70
C SER A 37 -8.33 -8.72 4.36
N GLU A 38 -8.02 -9.29 5.52
CA GLU A 38 -8.97 -10.08 6.31
C GLU A 38 -10.13 -9.24 6.85
N ASP A 39 -9.89 -7.97 7.18
CA ASP A 39 -10.95 -7.03 7.60
C ASP A 39 -11.92 -6.71 6.46
N LEU A 40 -11.48 -6.88 5.21
CA LEU A 40 -12.31 -6.65 4.03
C LEU A 40 -13.09 -7.89 3.61
N HIS A 41 -12.46 -9.08 3.64
CA HIS A 41 -13.01 -10.27 3.00
C HIS A 41 -12.79 -11.61 3.75
N GLY A 42 -12.21 -11.61 4.95
CA GLY A 42 -12.02 -12.83 5.77
C GLY A 42 -11.07 -13.89 5.17
N GLY A 43 -10.12 -13.49 4.32
CA GLY A 43 -9.14 -14.38 3.69
C GLY A 43 -8.02 -14.85 4.63
N GLN A 44 -7.35 -15.96 4.29
CA GLN A 44 -6.27 -16.59 5.08
C GLN A 44 -4.89 -15.92 4.92
N ASP A 45 -4.69 -15.14 3.86
CA ASP A 45 -3.44 -14.40 3.63
C ASP A 45 -3.59 -12.98 4.16
N SER A 46 -3.00 -12.69 5.33
CA SER A 46 -2.98 -11.34 5.91
C SER A 46 -2.08 -10.42 5.07
N LEU A 47 -2.69 -9.76 4.07
CA LEU A 47 -2.06 -8.69 3.29
C LEU A 47 -2.43 -7.35 3.91
N LEU A 48 -1.47 -6.42 3.93
CA LEU A 48 -1.73 -5.06 4.37
C LEU A 48 -1.95 -4.19 3.14
N LEU A 49 -3.13 -3.60 3.01
CA LEU A 49 -3.47 -2.69 1.92
C LEU A 49 -3.19 -1.25 2.38
N ALA A 50 -2.38 -0.54 1.63
CA ALA A 50 -2.06 0.86 1.89
C ALA A 50 -2.78 1.75 0.88
N HIS A 51 -3.72 2.55 1.37
CA HIS A 51 -4.47 3.48 0.54
C HIS A 51 -3.60 4.67 0.13
N ILE A 52 -3.81 5.15 -1.10
CA ILE A 52 -3.10 6.30 -1.66
C ILE A 52 -4.02 7.52 -1.69
N ARG A 53 -3.65 8.57 -0.95
CA ARG A 53 -4.37 9.84 -0.85
C ARG A 53 -4.38 10.62 -2.17
N ASP A 54 -5.48 11.35 -2.41
CA ASP A 54 -5.63 12.48 -3.36
C ASP A 54 -4.89 12.30 -4.69
N TRP A 55 -5.34 11.33 -5.47
CA TRP A 55 -4.87 11.15 -6.84
C TRP A 55 -5.91 11.69 -7.83
N GLU A 56 -5.71 12.94 -8.26
CA GLU A 56 -6.43 13.57 -9.37
C GLU A 56 -5.68 13.29 -10.69
N GLY A 57 -6.03 12.20 -11.38
CA GLY A 57 -5.53 11.97 -12.74
C GLY A 57 -5.58 10.51 -13.21
N PRO A 58 -5.35 10.25 -14.51
CA PRO A 58 -5.23 8.90 -15.03
C PRO A 58 -3.98 8.19 -14.46
N PRO A 59 -4.02 6.86 -14.25
CA PRO A 59 -3.21 6.20 -13.24
C PRO A 59 -1.89 5.75 -13.83
N ASP A 60 -0.81 6.43 -13.50
CA ASP A 60 0.49 5.78 -13.59
C ASP A 60 0.95 5.32 -12.21
N LEU A 61 0.04 4.75 -11.41
CA LEU A 61 0.41 4.03 -10.18
C LEU A 61 1.40 2.91 -10.51
N HIS A 62 1.21 2.27 -11.68
CA HIS A 62 2.14 1.28 -12.20
C HIS A 62 3.54 1.85 -12.44
N GLY A 63 3.70 2.92 -13.23
CA GLY A 63 5.01 3.51 -13.49
C GLY A 63 5.61 4.21 -12.28
N PHE A 64 4.80 4.74 -11.37
CA PHE A 64 5.27 5.19 -10.06
C PHE A 64 5.91 4.04 -9.29
N THR A 65 5.16 2.96 -9.02
CA THR A 65 5.64 1.81 -8.23
C THR A 65 6.73 1.01 -8.94
N ALA A 66 6.82 1.08 -10.27
CA ALA A 66 7.92 0.50 -11.03
C ALA A 66 9.25 1.17 -10.66
N ARG A 67 9.25 2.50 -10.46
CA ARG A 67 10.43 3.31 -10.16
C ARG A 67 10.67 3.52 -8.67
N ALA A 68 9.61 3.71 -7.89
CA ALA A 68 9.68 4.01 -6.47
C ALA A 68 10.42 2.91 -5.70
N ASP A 69 11.07 3.32 -4.60
CA ASP A 69 11.62 2.36 -3.66
C ASP A 69 10.50 1.49 -3.09
N LYS A 70 10.69 0.17 -3.19
CA LYS A 70 9.67 -0.82 -2.81
C LYS A 70 9.77 -1.22 -1.34
N VAL A 71 10.70 -0.65 -0.59
CA VAL A 71 11.02 -1.07 0.78
C VAL A 71 10.49 -0.07 1.80
N PHE A 72 9.81 -0.61 2.81
CA PHE A 72 9.36 0.10 3.99
C PHE A 72 9.90 -0.56 5.25
N SER A 73 10.26 0.26 6.23
CA SER A 73 10.55 -0.17 7.59
C SER A 73 9.30 0.07 8.44
N LEU A 74 9.05 -0.83 9.38
CA LEU A 74 8.02 -0.68 10.40
C LEU A 74 8.70 -0.55 11.73
N GLU A 75 8.42 0.53 12.44
CA GLU A 75 9.08 0.86 13.69
C GLU A 75 8.03 0.91 14.80
N ALA A 76 8.13 -0.02 15.74
CA ALA A 76 7.24 -0.04 16.89
C ALA A 76 7.56 1.12 17.83
N ALA A 77 6.52 1.79 18.32
CA ALA A 77 6.66 2.69 19.46
C ALA A 77 6.80 1.86 20.74
N GLY A 78 7.97 1.86 21.38
CA GLY A 78 8.13 1.22 22.68
C GLY A 78 9.56 0.82 23.06
N PRO A 79 9.76 0.38 24.31
CA PRO A 79 11.05 -0.07 24.80
C PRO A 79 11.56 -1.26 23.97
N GLY A 80 12.77 -1.15 23.42
CA GLY A 80 13.39 -2.20 22.60
C GLY A 80 13.31 -1.99 21.09
N GLY A 81 12.57 -0.97 20.62
CA GLY A 81 12.66 -0.48 19.23
C GLY A 81 12.47 -1.57 18.17
N HIS A 82 11.45 -2.43 18.34
CA HIS A 82 11.21 -3.54 17.43
C HIS A 82 11.01 -3.05 15.99
N ARG A 83 11.72 -3.66 15.04
CA ARG A 83 11.63 -3.32 13.62
C ARG A 83 11.21 -4.50 12.79
N ALA A 84 10.23 -4.28 11.91
CA ALA A 84 9.89 -5.19 10.84
C ALA A 84 10.10 -4.52 9.48
N ARG A 85 9.93 -5.28 8.41
CA ARG A 85 10.09 -4.81 7.03
C ARG A 85 8.86 -5.16 6.22
N ALA A 86 8.42 -4.24 5.37
CA ALA A 86 7.43 -4.51 4.34
C ALA A 86 7.99 -4.21 2.97
N ARG A 87 7.39 -4.84 1.95
CA ARG A 87 7.70 -4.58 0.55
C ARG A 87 6.43 -4.43 -0.26
N THR A 88 6.40 -3.49 -1.18
CA THR A 88 5.36 -3.42 -2.22
C THR A 88 5.84 -4.07 -3.52
N GLY A 89 4.90 -4.58 -4.30
CA GLY A 89 5.12 -4.92 -5.70
C GLY A 89 5.05 -3.70 -6.62
N THR A 90 5.14 -3.96 -7.92
CA THR A 90 4.77 -3.00 -8.97
C THR A 90 3.26 -3.10 -9.22
N GLY A 91 2.60 -1.96 -9.40
CA GLY A 91 1.16 -1.85 -9.59
C GLY A 91 0.41 -1.57 -8.30
N GLY A 92 -0.90 -1.81 -8.35
CA GLY A 92 -1.80 -1.61 -7.22
C GLY A 92 -3.21 -2.09 -7.55
N LEU A 93 -4.11 -1.87 -6.62
CA LEU A 93 -5.53 -2.19 -6.74
C LEU A 93 -6.32 -0.89 -6.83
N THR A 94 -7.41 -0.91 -7.59
CA THR A 94 -8.38 0.18 -7.60
C THR A 94 -9.74 -0.39 -7.22
N CYS A 95 -10.35 0.18 -6.19
CA CYS A 95 -11.69 -0.11 -5.74
C CYS A 95 -12.55 1.14 -5.98
N ALA A 96 -13.71 0.97 -6.62
CA ALA A 96 -14.60 2.10 -6.92
C ALA A 96 -15.06 2.85 -5.66
N GLU A 97 -15.25 2.13 -4.55
CA GLU A 97 -15.77 2.67 -3.29
C GLU A 97 -14.68 3.18 -2.37
N HIS A 98 -13.49 2.57 -2.43
CA HIS A 98 -12.42 2.81 -1.45
C HIS A 98 -11.16 3.43 -2.03
N GLY A 99 -11.14 3.74 -3.33
CA GLY A 99 -10.01 4.40 -3.97
C GLY A 99 -8.91 3.43 -4.40
N ARG A 100 -7.65 3.84 -4.24
CA ARG A 100 -6.49 3.10 -4.79
C ARG A 100 -5.60 2.59 -3.67
N PHE A 101 -5.08 1.40 -3.86
CA PHE A 101 -4.24 0.73 -2.88
C PHE A 101 -2.97 0.19 -3.51
N VAL A 102 -1.92 0.12 -2.71
CA VAL A 102 -0.79 -0.79 -2.95
C VAL A 102 -0.81 -1.89 -1.91
N VAL A 103 -0.34 -3.07 -2.31
CA VAL A 103 -0.27 -4.23 -1.43
C VAL A 103 1.10 -4.25 -0.77
N LEU A 104 1.12 -4.14 0.56
CA LEU A 104 2.32 -4.31 1.38
C LEU A 104 2.42 -5.77 1.82
N HIS A 105 3.46 -6.43 1.33
CA HIS A 105 3.87 -7.74 1.79
C HIS A 105 4.68 -7.59 3.06
N MET A 106 4.07 -8.02 4.16
CA MET A 106 4.68 -7.97 5.48
C MET A 106 5.75 -9.05 5.61
N GLY A 107 6.94 -8.65 6.06
CA GLY A 107 7.92 -9.58 6.58
C GLY A 107 7.43 -10.26 7.85
N ARG A 108 8.10 -11.35 8.22
CA ARG A 108 7.83 -12.01 9.51
C ARG A 108 8.19 -11.08 10.68
N GLY A 109 7.52 -11.30 11.81
CA GLY A 109 7.94 -10.72 13.08
C GLY A 109 7.19 -9.46 13.50
N LEU A 110 5.99 -9.17 13.00
CA LEU A 110 5.13 -8.24 13.74
C LEU A 110 4.73 -8.88 15.06
N LEU A 111 5.01 -8.17 16.15
CA LEU A 111 4.52 -8.54 17.46
C LEU A 111 3.07 -8.06 17.58
N PRO A 112 2.20 -8.85 18.22
CA PRO A 112 0.83 -8.42 18.50
C PRO A 112 0.82 -7.22 19.45
N ASP A 113 -0.27 -6.46 19.44
CA ASP A 113 -0.53 -5.36 20.37
C ASP A 113 0.48 -4.20 20.35
N LEU A 114 1.31 -4.11 19.29
CA LEU A 114 2.22 -2.99 19.07
C LEU A 114 1.77 -2.10 17.92
N ASP A 115 1.96 -0.80 18.14
CA ASP A 115 1.75 0.23 17.13
C ASP A 115 3.02 0.41 16.32
N TYR A 116 2.92 0.15 15.02
CA TYR A 116 4.02 0.35 14.08
C TYR A 116 3.80 1.60 13.22
N ALA A 117 4.80 2.47 13.18
CA ALA A 117 4.89 3.53 12.19
C ALA A 117 5.52 2.99 10.90
N LEU A 118 4.89 3.29 9.76
CA LEU A 118 5.43 2.95 8.45
C LEU A 118 6.42 4.03 7.98
N ARG A 119 7.65 3.61 7.64
CA ARG A 119 8.73 4.49 7.18
C ARG A 119 9.22 4.04 5.81
N PRO A 120 8.90 4.76 4.73
CA PRO A 120 9.45 4.46 3.41
C PRO A 120 10.96 4.70 3.38
N ARG A 121 11.70 3.81 2.73
CA ARG A 121 13.17 3.98 2.62
C ARG A 121 13.55 5.11 1.65
N ASN A 122 12.77 5.32 0.59
CA ASN A 122 12.93 6.42 -0.38
C ASN A 122 14.36 6.61 -0.90
N HIS A 123 14.99 5.55 -1.42
CA HIS A 123 16.33 5.66 -2.00
C HIS A 123 16.42 6.56 -3.25
N ASP A 124 15.36 6.62 -4.06
CA ASP A 124 15.25 7.55 -5.20
C ASP A 124 14.62 8.87 -4.72
N SER A 125 15.33 9.99 -4.93
CA SER A 125 14.83 11.32 -4.54
C SER A 125 13.75 11.88 -5.46
N ASN A 126 13.61 11.35 -6.68
CA ASN A 126 12.68 11.84 -7.69
C ASN A 126 11.32 11.14 -7.64
N VAL A 127 11.24 9.97 -7.01
CA VAL A 127 10.01 9.19 -6.86
C VAL A 127 9.92 8.65 -5.43
N ARG A 128 9.08 9.27 -4.60
CA ARG A 128 9.09 9.05 -3.14
C ARG A 128 7.71 8.73 -2.61
N TRP A 129 7.67 7.89 -1.59
CA TRP A 129 6.49 7.71 -0.77
C TRP A 129 6.51 8.71 0.37
N SER A 130 5.36 9.27 0.70
CA SER A 130 5.09 9.87 2.01
C SER A 130 4.04 9.07 2.75
N VAL A 131 4.00 9.22 4.07
CA VAL A 131 3.00 8.60 4.93
C VAL A 131 2.37 9.72 5.73
N ALA A 132 1.05 9.82 5.69
CA ALA A 132 0.32 10.83 6.42
C ALA A 132 0.52 10.66 7.93
N GLU A 133 0.39 11.77 8.66
CA GLU A 133 0.46 11.75 10.11
C GLU A 133 -0.64 10.87 10.71
N GLY A 134 -0.33 10.16 11.79
CA GLY A 134 -1.28 9.31 12.52
C GLY A 134 -1.54 7.94 11.90
N VAL A 135 -0.96 7.64 10.73
CA VAL A 135 -1.06 6.32 10.12
C VAL A 135 -0.27 5.30 10.94
N VAL A 136 -0.99 4.33 11.52
CA VAL A 136 -0.45 3.26 12.36
C VAL A 136 -0.87 1.89 11.85
N ILE A 137 -0.01 0.90 12.06
CA ILE A 137 -0.29 -0.51 11.76
C ILE A 137 -0.37 -1.25 13.08
N ARG A 138 -1.48 -1.95 13.30
CA ARG A 138 -1.73 -2.84 14.44
C ARG A 138 -2.14 -4.20 13.90
N ARG A 139 -1.72 -5.27 14.56
CA ARG A 139 -2.16 -6.64 14.25
C ARG A 139 -2.90 -7.21 15.45
#